data_AF-A0A821MNY2-F1
#
_entry.id   AF-A0A821MNY2-F1
#
_cell.length_a   1.000
_cell.length_b   1.000
_cell.length_c   1.000
_cell.angle_alpha   90.00
_cell.angle_beta   90.00
_cell.angle_gamma   90.00
#
_symmetry.space_group_name_H-M   'P 1'
#
loop_
_entity.id
_entity.type
_entity.pdbx_description
1 polymer ?
#
loop_
_entity_poly.entity_id
_entity_poly.type
_entity_poly.pdbx_seq_one_letter_code
_entity_poly.pdbx_strand_id
1 'polypeptide(L)'
;MIREKITNFLATYCYSPKTSKLLMGLIQAMLKSNPIETLNYLLPQTYECIEKILSQSNMIILNDHKGDSELTWHLIMFSELVCARGDTLIIYKSMILSIFHQCIQIIHKDSYESIGKAAQNLLKSLTYTWGQYVEYDKINVQFHVPNEEEVDFACEFVETFMYLELQILNEKCTDISNDERLRLLTLIHHIAIGCLRMVSRIESKEVKNFVSSVSSHSSKVQAQYSLYAKEPKFKENLRMRLLIDIGNFIDHLIAYHSDDASSIKIALKIYSLSSMYYGIFEQNINKLFSDLNTIKHLYKNKLYNTQQHPRFFIIQRIAIQIEVIDFC
;
A
#
# COMPACT_ATOMS: atom_id res chain seq x y z
N MET A 1 35.50 -26.54 14.03
CA MET A 1 36.35 -26.28 12.86
C MET A 1 36.26 -24.85 12.28
N ILE A 2 35.15 -24.39 11.67
CA ILE A 2 35.08 -22.99 11.17
C ILE A 2 35.09 -21.98 12.34
N ARG A 3 34.37 -22.29 13.42
CA ARG A 3 34.30 -21.50 14.66
C ARG A 3 35.67 -21.25 15.30
N GLU A 4 36.44 -22.30 15.60
CA GLU A 4 37.79 -22.18 16.19
C GLU A 4 38.78 -21.44 15.28
N LYS A 5 38.64 -21.59 13.96
CA LYS A 5 39.47 -20.86 13.00
C LYS A 5 39.18 -19.36 13.06
N ILE A 6 37.91 -18.96 13.20
CA ILE A 6 37.52 -17.54 13.29
C ILE A 6 37.95 -16.94 14.63
N THR A 7 37.89 -17.68 15.73
CA THR A 7 38.33 -17.20 17.05
C THR A 7 39.85 -17.06 17.12
N ASN A 8 40.58 -18.01 16.55
CA ASN A 8 42.03 -17.91 16.44
C ASN A 8 42.43 -16.76 15.51
N PHE A 9 41.66 -16.51 14.44
CA PHE A 9 41.89 -15.40 13.51
C PHE A 9 41.56 -14.03 14.11
N LEU A 10 40.48 -13.94 14.90
CA LEU A 10 40.12 -12.77 15.68
C LEU A 10 41.20 -12.42 16.70
N ALA A 11 41.84 -13.42 17.31
CA ALA A 11 42.94 -13.21 18.27
C ALA A 11 44.28 -12.83 17.61
N THR A 12 44.47 -13.05 16.31
CA THR A 12 45.78 -12.89 15.62
C THR A 12 45.89 -11.68 14.70
N TYR A 13 44.79 -11.12 14.17
CA TYR A 13 44.84 -10.10 13.10
C TYR A 13 44.08 -8.78 13.43
N CYS A 14 44.03 -8.39 14.71
CA CYS A 14 43.17 -7.33 15.27
C CYS A 14 43.27 -5.91 14.68
N TYR A 15 44.28 -5.55 13.88
CA TYR A 15 44.63 -4.12 13.76
C TYR A 15 44.66 -3.52 12.35
N SER A 16 44.18 -4.22 11.31
CA SER A 16 44.14 -3.66 9.95
C SER A 16 42.71 -3.23 9.50
N PRO A 17 42.50 -1.97 9.07
CA PRO A 17 41.19 -1.48 8.62
C PRO A 17 40.72 -2.10 7.28
N LYS A 18 41.60 -2.79 6.53
CA LYS A 18 41.21 -3.53 5.32
C LYS A 18 40.72 -4.93 5.63
N THR A 19 41.31 -5.60 6.63
CA THR A 19 40.88 -6.94 7.09
C THR A 19 39.61 -6.87 7.96
N SER A 20 39.34 -5.74 8.60
CA SER A 20 38.13 -5.51 9.39
C SER A 20 36.84 -5.74 8.59
N LYS A 21 36.74 -5.17 7.38
CA LYS A 21 35.51 -5.26 6.56
C LYS A 21 35.18 -6.68 6.14
N LEU A 22 36.18 -7.47 5.75
CA LEU A 22 36.00 -8.87 5.36
C LEU A 22 35.55 -9.71 6.55
N LEU A 23 36.17 -9.50 7.71
CA LEU A 23 35.84 -10.23 8.92
C LEU A 23 34.44 -9.85 9.45
N MET A 24 34.08 -8.57 9.41
CA MET A 24 32.72 -8.13 9.74
C MET A 24 31.69 -8.79 8.82
N GLY A 25 31.97 -8.90 7.53
CA GLY A 25 31.09 -9.60 6.59
C GLY A 25 30.89 -11.08 6.93
N LEU A 26 31.95 -11.77 7.36
CA LEU A 26 31.86 -13.16 7.81
C LEU A 26 31.06 -13.30 9.11
N ILE A 27 31.28 -12.41 10.07
CA ILE A 27 30.55 -12.39 11.35
C ILE A 27 29.07 -12.12 11.11
N GLN A 28 28.73 -11.16 10.25
CA GLN A 28 27.35 -10.91 9.84
C GLN A 28 26.70 -12.14 9.21
N ALA A 29 27.42 -12.89 8.37
CA ALA A 29 26.91 -14.12 7.77
C ALA A 29 26.67 -15.22 8.83
N MET A 30 27.56 -15.34 9.82
CA MET A 30 27.37 -16.24 10.96
C MET A 30 26.18 -15.82 11.83
N LEU A 31 26.06 -14.53 12.12
CA LEU A 31 24.98 -13.96 12.91
C LEU A 31 23.62 -14.15 12.25
N LYS A 32 23.55 -14.02 10.92
CA LYS A 32 22.33 -14.27 10.13
C LYS A 32 21.97 -15.75 10.05
N SER A 33 22.95 -16.64 10.02
CA SER A 33 22.70 -18.09 9.92
C SER A 33 22.36 -18.74 11.26
N ASN A 34 23.03 -18.36 12.35
CA ASN A 34 22.77 -18.85 13.69
C ASN A 34 23.02 -17.76 14.76
N PRO A 35 22.02 -16.89 15.04
CA PRO A 35 22.20 -15.74 15.93
C PRO A 35 22.41 -16.13 17.39
N ILE A 36 21.70 -17.14 17.90
CA ILE A 36 21.75 -17.53 19.32
C ILE A 36 23.16 -17.98 19.69
N GLU A 37 23.72 -18.90 18.92
CA GLU A 37 25.01 -19.50 19.21
C GLU A 37 26.16 -18.53 18.95
N THR A 38 26.03 -17.69 17.92
CA THR A 38 27.04 -16.67 17.59
C THR A 38 27.10 -15.59 18.68
N LEU A 39 25.95 -15.10 19.15
CA LEU A 39 25.89 -14.11 20.24
C LEU A 39 26.40 -14.68 21.56
N ASN A 40 26.02 -15.92 21.90
CA ASN A 40 26.44 -16.57 23.15
C ASN A 40 27.96 -16.65 23.28
N TYR A 41 28.66 -16.73 22.16
CA TYR A 41 30.11 -16.83 22.15
C TYR A 41 30.80 -15.47 21.98
N LEU A 42 30.43 -14.68 20.97
CA LEU A 42 31.18 -13.47 20.59
C LEU A 42 30.81 -12.24 21.42
N LEU A 43 29.56 -12.11 21.87
CA LEU A 43 29.11 -10.91 22.57
C LEU A 43 29.72 -10.80 23.98
N PRO A 44 29.76 -11.87 24.81
CA PRO A 44 30.46 -11.82 26.10
C PRO A 44 31.97 -11.55 25.97
N GLN A 45 32.63 -12.14 24.97
CA GLN A 45 34.05 -11.89 24.72
C GLN A 45 34.32 -10.44 24.33
N THR A 46 33.47 -9.89 23.45
CA THR A 46 33.56 -8.48 23.05
C THR A 46 33.31 -7.56 24.25
N TYR A 47 32.34 -7.90 25.11
CA TYR A 47 32.07 -7.19 26.36
C TYR A 47 33.28 -7.19 27.30
N GLU A 48 33.85 -8.36 27.59
CA GLU A 48 35.00 -8.48 28.48
C GLU A 48 36.22 -7.71 27.97
N CYS A 49 36.48 -7.72 26.66
CA CYS A 49 37.59 -6.96 26.09
C CYS A 49 37.35 -5.45 26.23
N ILE A 50 36.14 -4.97 25.96
CA ILE A 50 35.79 -3.56 26.14
C ILE A 50 35.91 -3.16 27.62
N GLU A 51 35.40 -3.97 28.54
CA GLU A 51 35.46 -3.71 29.98
C GLU A 51 36.91 -3.72 30.50
N LYS A 52 37.73 -4.68 30.05
CA LYS A 52 39.17 -4.72 30.39
C LYS A 52 39.90 -3.48 29.92
N ILE A 53 39.70 -3.06 28.66
CA ILE A 53 40.34 -1.86 28.11
C ILE A 53 39.92 -0.62 28.92
N LEU A 54 38.62 -0.45 29.16
CA LEU A 54 38.09 0.70 29.89
C LEU A 54 38.51 0.74 31.36
N SER A 55 38.61 -0.42 32.02
CA SER A 55 39.06 -0.52 33.42
C SER A 55 40.54 -0.21 33.60
N GLN A 56 41.37 -0.49 32.59
CA GLN A 56 42.80 -0.19 32.60
C GLN A 56 43.09 1.28 32.30
N SER A 57 42.19 1.95 31.58
CA SER A 57 42.36 3.33 31.12
C SER A 57 41.42 4.30 31.83
N ASN A 58 41.73 4.68 33.07
CA ASN A 58 40.95 5.73 33.74
C ASN A 58 41.13 7.09 33.05
N MET A 59 40.02 7.73 32.65
CA MET A 59 39.86 9.14 32.19
C MET A 59 40.63 9.60 30.94
N ILE A 60 41.65 8.89 30.48
CA ILE A 60 42.49 9.31 29.34
C ILE A 60 41.77 9.04 28.01
N ILE A 61 41.11 7.90 27.82
CA ILE A 61 40.43 7.57 26.55
C ILE A 61 39.21 8.48 26.27
N LEU A 62 38.58 9.01 27.33
CA LEU A 62 37.50 9.98 27.16
C LEU A 62 38.01 11.29 26.56
N ASN A 63 39.26 11.68 26.81
CA ASN A 63 39.79 13.01 26.46
C ASN A 63 40.99 13.00 25.50
N ASP A 64 41.60 11.85 25.20
CA ASP A 64 42.80 11.75 24.37
C ASP A 64 42.42 11.58 22.88
N HIS A 65 43.02 12.40 22.03
CA HIS A 65 42.88 12.34 20.58
C HIS A 65 43.65 11.17 19.95
N LYS A 66 44.52 10.49 20.72
CA LYS A 66 45.14 9.22 20.30
C LYS A 66 44.19 8.07 20.60
N GLY A 67 43.32 7.77 19.64
CA GLY A 67 42.37 6.68 19.75
C GLY A 67 43.05 5.32 19.94
N ASP A 68 42.50 4.53 20.86
CA ASP A 68 42.88 3.13 21.00
C ASP A 68 42.30 2.34 19.81
N SER A 69 43.18 1.92 18.90
CA SER A 69 42.84 1.10 17.74
C SER A 69 42.18 -0.22 18.16
N GLU A 70 42.49 -0.71 19.36
CA GLU A 70 41.92 -1.93 19.91
C GLU A 70 40.50 -1.72 20.42
N LEU A 71 40.23 -0.63 21.12
CA LEU A 71 38.86 -0.29 21.55
C LEU A 71 37.95 -0.08 20.35
N THR A 72 38.42 0.68 19.35
CA THR A 72 37.66 0.95 18.12
C THR A 72 37.31 -0.35 17.39
N TRP A 73 38.24 -1.31 17.34
CA TRP A 73 37.98 -2.63 16.78
C TRP A 73 36.84 -3.36 17.49
N HIS A 74 36.87 -3.43 18.82
CA HIS A 74 35.84 -4.11 19.60
C HIS A 74 34.49 -3.39 19.50
N LEU A 75 34.46 -2.07 19.35
CA LEU A 75 33.23 -1.31 19.12
C LEU A 75 32.65 -1.56 17.72
N ILE A 76 33.50 -1.71 16.69
CA ILE A 76 33.06 -2.13 15.35
C ILE A 76 32.45 -3.54 15.42
N MET A 77 33.14 -4.49 16.07
CA MET A 77 32.64 -5.85 16.30
C MET A 77 31.27 -5.82 17.00
N PHE A 78 31.15 -5.06 18.08
CA PHE A 78 29.91 -4.87 18.81
C PHE A 78 28.79 -4.31 17.91
N SER A 79 29.10 -3.30 17.08
CA SER A 79 28.15 -2.69 16.16
C SER A 79 27.55 -3.68 15.15
N GLU A 80 28.30 -4.72 14.81
CA GLU A 80 27.84 -5.78 13.91
C GLU A 80 27.09 -6.89 14.64
N LEU A 81 27.45 -7.21 15.89
CA LEU A 81 26.75 -8.21 16.70
C LEU A 81 25.32 -7.75 17.09
N VAL A 82 25.12 -6.46 17.31
CA VAL A 82 23.78 -5.90 17.62
C VAL A 82 22.85 -5.82 16.39
N CYS A 83 23.30 -6.24 15.20
CA CYS A 83 22.47 -6.46 14.02
C CYS A 83 21.64 -7.76 14.06
N ALA A 84 21.76 -8.56 15.12
CA ALA A 84 21.01 -9.81 15.27
C ALA A 84 19.50 -9.57 15.46
N ARG A 85 18.70 -10.64 15.43
CA ARG A 85 17.27 -10.52 15.67
C ARG A 85 16.99 -9.95 17.07
N GLY A 86 16.07 -9.00 17.16
CA GLY A 86 15.74 -8.32 18.42
C GLY A 86 15.38 -9.26 19.57
N ASP A 87 14.65 -10.35 19.29
CA ASP A 87 14.27 -11.34 20.31
C ASP A 87 15.48 -12.06 20.93
N THR A 88 16.51 -12.34 20.13
CA THR A 88 17.78 -12.91 20.63
C THR A 88 18.62 -11.90 21.38
N LEU A 89 18.56 -10.61 21.01
CA LEU A 89 19.32 -9.55 21.66
C LEU A 89 18.78 -9.20 23.06
N ILE A 90 17.48 -9.40 23.31
CA ILE A 90 16.85 -9.14 24.61
C ILE A 90 17.53 -9.93 25.74
N ILE A 91 18.03 -11.14 25.45
CA ILE A 91 18.74 -11.98 26.43
C ILE A 91 19.99 -11.26 26.96
N TYR A 92 20.65 -10.45 26.13
CA TYR A 92 21.89 -9.73 26.47
C TYR A 92 21.66 -8.26 26.80
N LYS A 93 20.42 -7.86 27.12
CA LYS A 93 20.02 -6.46 27.36
C LYS A 93 20.94 -5.73 28.35
N SER A 94 21.24 -6.35 29.49
CA SER A 94 22.09 -5.74 30.53
C SER A 94 23.51 -5.45 30.02
N MET A 95 24.10 -6.41 29.31
CA MET A 95 25.44 -6.32 28.74
C MET A 95 25.52 -5.23 27.66
N ILE A 96 24.54 -5.21 26.75
CA ILE A 96 24.44 -4.21 25.68
C ILE A 96 24.33 -2.80 26.28
N LEU A 97 23.44 -2.60 27.26
CA LEU A 97 23.27 -1.30 27.92
C LEU A 97 24.52 -0.87 28.68
N SER A 98 25.22 -1.80 29.33
CA SER A 98 26.48 -1.50 30.05
C SER A 98 27.53 -0.91 29.10
N ILE A 99 27.74 -1.52 27.92
CA ILE A 99 28.65 -1.00 26.89
C ILE A 99 28.24 0.41 26.46
N PHE A 100 26.94 0.63 26.18
CA PHE A 100 26.48 1.98 25.82
C PHE A 100 26.72 2.99 26.95
N HIS A 101 26.42 2.65 28.21
CA HIS A 101 26.65 3.55 29.34
C HIS A 101 28.11 3.94 29.50
N GLN A 102 29.03 3.00 29.30
CA GLN A 102 30.46 3.24 29.46
C GLN A 102 31.09 3.96 28.27
N CYS A 103 30.60 3.72 27.05
CA CYS A 103 31.27 4.19 25.83
C CYS A 103 30.64 5.45 25.21
N ILE A 104 29.40 5.84 25.58
CA ILE A 104 28.68 6.95 24.90
C ILE A 104 29.40 8.29 24.97
N GLN A 105 30.24 8.50 25.99
CA GLN A 105 30.96 9.76 26.22
C GLN A 105 32.35 9.82 25.55
N ILE A 106 32.74 8.81 24.77
CA ILE A 106 34.04 8.79 24.08
C ILE A 106 34.11 9.91 23.02
N ILE A 107 35.18 10.70 23.05
CA ILE A 107 35.39 11.84 22.12
C ILE A 107 36.13 11.40 20.83
N HIS A 108 36.79 10.25 20.83
CA HIS A 108 37.51 9.74 19.66
C HIS A 108 36.56 9.39 18.49
N LYS A 109 36.89 9.91 17.29
CA LYS A 109 36.03 9.89 16.10
C LYS A 109 35.55 8.51 15.70
N ASP A 110 36.47 7.61 15.37
CA ASP A 110 36.08 6.30 14.84
C ASP A 110 35.33 5.47 15.88
N SER A 111 35.61 5.71 17.16
CA SER A 111 34.96 5.00 18.28
C SER A 111 33.53 5.50 18.50
N TYR A 112 33.29 6.81 18.55
CA TYR A 112 31.91 7.31 18.69
C TYR A 112 31.08 7.04 17.44
N GLU A 113 31.68 7.04 16.23
CA GLU A 113 30.97 6.66 15.00
C GLU A 113 30.55 5.19 15.07
N SER A 114 31.42 4.32 15.57
CA SER A 114 31.11 2.89 15.75
C SER A 114 30.00 2.65 16.77
N ILE A 115 29.99 3.42 17.87
CA ILE A 115 28.91 3.36 18.88
C ILE A 115 27.60 3.90 18.32
N GLY A 116 27.65 5.01 17.58
CA GLY A 116 26.48 5.56 16.87
C GLY A 116 25.90 4.54 15.88
N LYS A 117 26.76 3.84 15.14
CA LYS A 117 26.37 2.74 14.25
C LYS A 117 25.76 1.58 15.04
N ALA A 118 26.35 1.20 16.18
CA ALA A 118 25.81 0.17 17.06
C ALA A 118 24.41 0.55 17.56
N ALA A 119 24.19 1.80 17.98
CA ALA A 119 22.88 2.28 18.44
C ALA A 119 21.86 2.22 17.30
N GLN A 120 22.22 2.70 16.11
CA GLN A 120 21.36 2.63 14.92
C GLN A 120 20.99 1.17 14.59
N ASN A 121 21.96 0.27 14.60
CA ASN A 121 21.77 -1.15 14.30
C ASN A 121 20.91 -1.85 15.34
N LEU A 122 21.16 -1.61 16.63
CA LEU A 122 20.34 -2.14 17.72
C LEU A 122 18.89 -1.67 17.59
N LEU A 123 18.66 -0.36 17.41
CA LEU A 123 17.32 0.18 17.28
C LEU A 123 16.59 -0.39 16.06
N LYS A 124 17.28 -0.52 14.91
CA LYS A 124 16.74 -1.24 13.75
C LYS A 124 16.38 -2.67 14.17
N SER A 125 17.31 -3.47 14.68
CA SER A 125 17.07 -4.86 15.09
C SER A 125 15.90 -5.05 16.06
N LEU A 126 15.67 -4.10 16.96
CA LEU A 126 14.57 -4.13 17.94
C LEU A 126 13.22 -3.63 17.40
N THR A 127 13.23 -2.76 16.39
CA THR A 127 12.01 -2.10 15.86
C THR A 127 11.62 -2.59 14.46
N TYR A 128 12.50 -3.31 13.75
CA TYR A 128 12.27 -3.71 12.38
C TYR A 128 11.26 -4.85 12.30
N THR A 129 10.08 -4.58 11.76
CA THR A 129 9.07 -5.58 11.41
C THR A 129 9.21 -5.96 9.94
N TRP A 130 9.70 -7.16 9.62
CA TRP A 130 9.55 -7.71 8.26
C TRP A 130 8.32 -8.59 8.17
N GLY A 131 7.46 -8.28 7.19
CA GLY A 131 6.63 -9.27 6.49
C GLY A 131 5.75 -10.18 7.35
N GLN A 132 5.17 -9.67 8.45
CA GLN A 132 4.13 -10.43 9.15
C GLN A 132 2.94 -10.62 8.20
N TYR A 133 2.64 -11.87 7.91
CA TYR A 133 1.34 -12.25 7.37
C TYR A 133 0.28 -11.95 8.43
N VAL A 134 -0.90 -11.55 8.00
CA VAL A 134 -2.01 -11.26 8.90
C VAL A 134 -3.07 -12.33 8.70
N GLU A 135 -3.55 -12.92 9.80
CA GLU A 135 -4.72 -13.79 9.77
C GLU A 135 -5.94 -12.97 9.36
N TYR A 136 -6.77 -13.48 8.45
CA TYR A 136 -7.94 -12.77 7.91
C TYR A 136 -8.85 -12.20 9.00
N ASP A 137 -9.11 -12.97 10.06
CA ASP A 137 -10.00 -12.58 11.17
C ASP A 137 -9.46 -11.43 12.04
N LYS A 138 -8.16 -11.15 11.97
CA LYS A 138 -7.50 -10.08 12.73
C LYS A 138 -7.23 -8.83 11.89
N ILE A 139 -7.66 -8.81 10.62
CA ILE A 139 -7.45 -7.66 9.74
C ILE A 139 -8.49 -6.60 10.07
N ASN A 140 -8.06 -5.58 10.82
CA ASN A 140 -8.84 -4.36 10.94
C ASN A 140 -8.68 -3.50 9.67
N VAL A 141 -9.62 -3.61 8.74
CA VAL A 141 -9.72 -2.76 7.55
C VAL A 141 -10.62 -1.57 7.86
N GLN A 142 -10.10 -0.37 7.68
CA GLN A 142 -10.89 0.85 7.73
C GLN A 142 -11.40 1.14 6.32
N PHE A 143 -12.69 0.91 6.10
CA PHE A 143 -13.34 1.31 4.86
C PHE A 143 -13.85 2.73 4.99
N HIS A 144 -13.61 3.53 3.95
CA HIS A 144 -14.34 4.77 3.79
C HIS A 144 -15.74 4.44 3.23
N VAL A 145 -16.76 4.83 3.98
CA VAL A 145 -18.16 4.77 3.57
C VAL A 145 -18.66 6.21 3.51
N PRO A 146 -19.18 6.68 2.37
CA PRO A 146 -19.69 8.04 2.26
C PRO A 146 -20.76 8.32 3.32
N ASN A 147 -20.59 9.40 4.08
CA ASN A 147 -21.55 9.83 5.08
C ASN A 147 -22.70 10.66 4.44
N GLU A 148 -23.72 11.02 5.23
CA GLU A 148 -24.88 11.77 4.70
C GLU A 148 -24.48 13.13 4.11
N GLU A 149 -23.54 13.86 4.73
CA GLU A 149 -23.08 15.16 4.23
C GLU A 149 -22.34 15.04 2.89
N GLU A 150 -21.51 14.01 2.73
CA GLU A 150 -20.79 13.72 1.49
C GLU A 150 -21.76 13.34 0.35
N VAL A 151 -22.79 12.56 0.67
CA VAL A 151 -23.84 12.18 -0.30
C VAL A 151 -24.69 13.38 -0.68
N ASP A 152 -25.09 14.21 0.28
CA ASP A 152 -25.89 15.41 0.02
C ASP A 152 -25.11 16.41 -0.83
N PHE A 153 -23.82 16.63 -0.54
CA PHE A 153 -22.95 17.49 -1.35
C PHE A 153 -22.78 16.96 -2.78
N ALA A 154 -22.63 15.65 -2.96
CA ALA A 154 -22.57 15.05 -4.29
C ALA A 154 -23.89 15.23 -5.07
N CYS A 155 -25.04 15.13 -4.39
CA CYS A 155 -26.34 15.40 -5.00
C CYS A 155 -26.47 16.87 -5.41
N GLU A 156 -26.11 17.81 -4.54
CA GLU A 156 -26.11 19.25 -4.83
C GLU A 156 -25.22 19.58 -6.04
N PHE A 157 -24.03 18.96 -6.11
CA PHE A 157 -23.12 19.14 -7.23
C PHE A 157 -23.74 18.68 -8.56
N VAL A 158 -24.37 17.50 -8.58
CA VAL A 158 -25.06 16.98 -9.77
C VAL A 158 -26.22 17.89 -10.16
N GLU A 159 -27.06 18.31 -9.22
CA GLU A 159 -28.19 19.20 -9.49
C GLU A 159 -27.74 20.58 -10.00
N THR A 160 -26.63 21.11 -9.48
CA THR A 160 -26.13 22.43 -9.86
C THR A 160 -25.48 22.41 -11.24
N PHE A 161 -24.62 21.43 -11.51
CA PHE A 161 -23.77 21.44 -12.70
C PHE A 161 -24.26 20.54 -13.83
N MET A 162 -24.81 19.37 -13.53
CA MET A 162 -25.21 18.42 -14.57
C MET A 162 -26.58 18.75 -15.16
N TYR A 163 -27.55 19.09 -14.31
CA TYR A 163 -28.91 19.43 -14.77
C TYR A 163 -28.94 20.74 -15.57
N LEU A 164 -28.13 21.73 -15.18
CA LEU A 164 -28.01 22.96 -15.95
C LEU A 164 -27.53 22.69 -17.38
N GLU A 165 -26.49 21.87 -17.54
CA GLU A 165 -25.92 21.58 -18.85
C GLU A 165 -26.86 20.68 -19.70
N LEU A 166 -27.59 19.75 -19.07
CA LEU A 166 -28.65 18.98 -19.75
C LEU A 166 -29.79 19.88 -20.22
N GLN A 167 -30.21 20.86 -19.42
CA GLN A 167 -31.24 21.81 -19.79
C GLN A 167 -30.82 22.65 -21.00
N ILE A 168 -29.60 23.20 -20.99
CA ILE A 168 -29.04 23.96 -22.12
C ILE A 168 -29.01 23.11 -23.39
N LEU A 169 -28.58 21.86 -23.26
CA LEU A 169 -28.45 20.92 -24.37
C LEU A 169 -29.81 20.56 -25.00
N ASN A 170 -30.87 20.43 -24.19
CA ASN A 170 -32.23 20.18 -24.68
C ASN A 170 -32.89 21.44 -25.27
N GLU A 171 -32.73 22.61 -24.66
CA GLU A 171 -33.42 23.85 -25.07
C GLU A 171 -32.80 24.52 -26.30
N LYS A 172 -31.48 24.44 -26.46
CA LYS A 172 -30.75 25.17 -27.51
C LYS A 172 -30.12 24.24 -28.56
N CYS A 173 -30.66 23.05 -28.72
CA CYS A 173 -30.08 21.95 -29.51
C CYS A 173 -29.67 22.33 -30.95
N THR A 174 -30.32 23.32 -31.57
CA THR A 174 -30.04 23.83 -32.93
C THR A 174 -29.05 25.00 -32.99
N ASP A 175 -28.90 25.77 -31.91
CA ASP A 175 -28.26 27.09 -31.93
C ASP A 175 -26.85 27.09 -31.30
N ILE A 176 -26.41 25.93 -30.81
CA ILE A 176 -25.12 25.76 -30.15
C ILE A 176 -24.04 25.38 -31.17
N SER A 177 -22.86 26.00 -31.06
CA SER A 177 -21.70 25.65 -31.89
C SER A 177 -21.18 24.24 -31.58
N ASN A 178 -20.50 23.60 -32.53
CA ASN A 178 -19.96 22.25 -32.32
C ASN A 178 -18.99 22.16 -31.13
N ASP A 179 -18.17 23.20 -30.92
CA ASP A 179 -17.24 23.25 -29.79
C ASP A 179 -17.95 23.34 -28.43
N GLU A 180 -19.00 24.15 -28.35
CA GLU A 180 -19.79 24.29 -27.14
C GLU A 180 -20.58 23.02 -26.86
N ARG A 181 -21.12 22.39 -27.90
CA ARG A 181 -21.78 21.08 -27.81
C ARG A 181 -20.85 20.01 -27.23
N LEU A 182 -19.62 19.96 -27.72
CA LEU A 182 -18.60 19.04 -27.26
C LEU A 182 -18.22 19.32 -25.79
N ARG A 183 -18.12 20.59 -25.40
CA ARG A 183 -17.88 21.01 -24.00
C ARG A 183 -18.97 20.48 -23.07
N LEU A 184 -20.24 20.74 -23.40
CA LEU A 184 -21.41 20.30 -22.63
C LEU A 184 -21.43 18.79 -22.44
N LEU A 185 -21.35 18.04 -23.54
CA LEU A 185 -21.34 16.57 -23.51
C LEU A 185 -20.16 16.02 -22.72
N THR A 186 -18.98 16.61 -22.86
CA THR A 186 -17.80 16.18 -22.12
C THR A 186 -17.98 16.37 -20.62
N LEU A 187 -18.55 17.49 -20.18
CA LEU A 187 -18.81 17.73 -18.76
C LEU A 187 -19.84 16.74 -18.21
N ILE A 188 -20.98 16.56 -18.91
CA ILE A 188 -22.01 15.58 -18.56
C ILE A 188 -21.42 14.18 -18.45
N HIS A 189 -20.58 13.77 -19.40
CA HIS A 189 -19.91 12.47 -19.40
C HIS A 189 -19.03 12.25 -18.16
N HIS A 190 -18.21 13.23 -17.77
CA HIS A 190 -17.34 13.10 -16.60
C HIS A 190 -18.13 13.10 -15.29
N ILE A 191 -19.15 13.94 -15.17
CA ILE A 191 -20.01 13.96 -13.98
C ILE A 191 -20.76 12.61 -13.87
N ALA A 192 -21.30 12.10 -14.98
CA ALA A 192 -21.95 10.80 -15.02
C ALA A 192 -21.03 9.66 -14.56
N ILE A 193 -19.77 9.62 -15.02
CA ILE A 193 -18.80 8.62 -14.52
C ILE A 193 -18.62 8.72 -13.00
N GLY A 194 -18.58 9.94 -12.45
CA GLY A 194 -18.39 10.16 -11.02
C GLY A 194 -19.60 9.79 -10.15
N CYS A 195 -20.83 10.09 -10.61
CA CYS A 195 -22.02 9.96 -9.77
C CYS A 195 -22.85 8.69 -10.01
N LEU A 196 -22.72 8.02 -11.17
CA LEU A 196 -23.58 6.87 -11.51
C LEU A 196 -23.42 5.68 -10.56
N ARG A 197 -22.30 5.56 -9.83
CA ARG A 197 -22.14 4.56 -8.76
C ARG A 197 -23.22 4.71 -7.68
N MET A 198 -23.62 5.94 -7.37
CA MET A 198 -24.60 6.27 -6.34
C MET A 198 -26.05 6.08 -6.82
N VAL A 199 -26.28 5.99 -8.14
CA VAL A 199 -27.63 5.99 -8.73
C VAL A 199 -28.15 4.56 -8.91
N SER A 200 -29.36 4.30 -8.41
CA SER A 200 -30.03 3.00 -8.50
C SER A 200 -30.26 2.53 -9.94
N ARG A 201 -30.28 1.21 -10.13
CA ARG A 201 -30.63 0.58 -11.41
C ARG A 201 -32.02 1.05 -11.88
N ILE A 202 -32.18 1.08 -13.20
CA ILE A 202 -33.47 1.40 -13.81
C ILE A 202 -34.41 0.22 -13.58
N GLU A 203 -35.49 0.44 -12.84
CA GLU A 203 -36.56 -0.53 -12.69
C GLU A 203 -37.29 -0.69 -14.03
N SER A 204 -37.25 -1.89 -14.62
CA SER A 204 -37.94 -2.20 -15.85
C SER A 204 -38.97 -3.31 -15.64
N LYS A 205 -40.12 -3.18 -16.31
CA LYS A 205 -41.15 -4.23 -16.34
C LYS A 205 -40.60 -5.41 -17.14
N GLU A 206 -40.81 -6.63 -16.65
CA GLU A 206 -40.42 -7.85 -17.36
C GLU A 206 -40.98 -7.85 -18.79
N VAL A 207 -40.12 -8.13 -19.76
CA VAL A 207 -40.51 -8.22 -21.16
C VAL A 207 -41.25 -9.53 -21.37
N LYS A 208 -42.59 -9.47 -21.40
CA LYS A 208 -43.52 -10.61 -21.37
C LYS A 208 -43.36 -11.66 -22.47
N ASN A 209 -42.51 -11.43 -23.49
CA ASN A 209 -42.34 -12.30 -24.67
C ASN A 209 -40.92 -12.86 -24.85
N PHE A 210 -40.03 -12.73 -23.85
CA PHE A 210 -38.70 -13.35 -23.91
C PHE A 210 -38.74 -14.75 -23.27
N VAL A 211 -38.60 -15.78 -24.12
CA VAL A 211 -38.28 -17.20 -23.87
C VAL A 211 -38.68 -17.77 -22.49
N SER A 212 -39.71 -18.62 -22.47
CA SER A 212 -40.30 -19.27 -21.29
C SER A 212 -39.45 -20.39 -20.62
N SER A 213 -38.19 -20.58 -21.01
CA SER A 213 -37.40 -21.76 -20.62
C SER A 213 -36.13 -21.47 -19.81
N VAL A 214 -35.89 -20.22 -19.40
CA VAL A 214 -34.80 -19.89 -18.49
C VAL A 214 -35.40 -19.20 -17.28
N SER A 215 -35.32 -19.83 -16.11
CA SER A 215 -35.56 -19.15 -14.84
C SER A 215 -34.66 -17.91 -14.78
N SER A 216 -35.27 -16.73 -14.87
CA SER A 216 -34.63 -15.43 -14.75
C SER A 216 -34.07 -15.29 -13.33
N HIS A 217 -32.85 -15.78 -13.12
CA HIS A 217 -32.10 -15.49 -11.90
C HIS A 217 -31.53 -14.09 -12.05
N SER A 218 -32.29 -13.08 -11.62
CA SER A 218 -31.66 -11.80 -11.29
C SER A 218 -30.83 -12.04 -10.02
N SER A 219 -29.51 -11.89 -10.13
CA SER A 219 -28.65 -11.75 -8.97
C SER A 219 -29.14 -10.53 -8.19
N LYS A 220 -29.85 -10.77 -7.09
CA LYS A 220 -30.20 -9.72 -6.10
C LYS A 220 -28.97 -9.16 -5.38
N VAL A 221 -27.77 -9.62 -5.74
CA VAL A 221 -26.51 -9.22 -5.15
C VAL A 221 -25.99 -8.01 -5.90
N GLN A 222 -26.71 -6.90 -5.77
CA GLN A 222 -26.05 -5.61 -5.86
C GLN A 222 -25.88 -5.18 -4.41
N ALA A 223 -24.64 -4.93 -3.98
CA ALA A 223 -24.40 -4.10 -2.80
C ALA A 223 -24.75 -2.66 -3.18
N GLN A 224 -26.03 -2.45 -3.48
CA GLN A 224 -26.59 -1.20 -3.93
C GLN A 224 -26.69 -0.29 -2.71
N TYR A 225 -25.55 0.17 -2.19
CA TYR A 225 -25.45 1.06 -1.01
C TYR A 225 -26.18 0.57 0.26
N SER A 226 -26.80 -0.61 0.26
CA SER A 226 -27.77 -1.04 1.26
C SER A 226 -27.14 -1.59 2.53
N LEU A 227 -25.81 -1.69 2.58
CA LEU A 227 -25.13 -2.06 3.79
C LEU A 227 -24.97 -0.86 4.74
N TYR A 228 -24.74 0.38 4.27
CA TYR A 228 -24.39 1.49 5.18
C TYR A 228 -24.70 2.94 4.74
N ALA A 229 -25.38 3.22 3.63
CA ALA A 229 -25.72 4.60 3.24
C ALA A 229 -27.16 4.72 2.70
N LYS A 230 -27.82 5.82 3.06
CA LYS A 230 -29.17 6.17 2.61
C LYS A 230 -29.17 6.43 1.10
N GLU A 231 -30.24 6.04 0.41
CA GLU A 231 -30.36 6.31 -1.03
C GLU A 231 -30.28 7.82 -1.31
N PRO A 232 -29.51 8.26 -2.33
CA PRO A 232 -29.43 9.66 -2.69
C PRO A 232 -30.80 10.17 -3.13
N LYS A 233 -31.19 11.34 -2.60
CA LYS A 233 -32.52 11.94 -2.83
C LYS A 233 -32.56 12.74 -4.12
N PHE A 234 -32.36 12.08 -5.25
CA PHE A 234 -32.66 12.73 -6.54
C PHE A 234 -34.17 12.85 -6.74
N LYS A 235 -34.62 13.94 -7.39
CA LYS A 235 -36.04 14.13 -7.77
C LYS A 235 -36.55 13.02 -8.71
N GLU A 236 -35.66 12.51 -9.55
CA GLU A 236 -35.91 11.44 -10.52
C GLU A 236 -34.67 10.57 -10.66
N ASN A 237 -34.81 9.35 -11.21
CA ASN A 237 -33.66 8.49 -11.44
C ASN A 237 -32.75 9.10 -12.53
N LEU A 238 -31.55 9.54 -12.14
CA LEU A 238 -30.60 10.20 -13.04
C LEU A 238 -30.24 9.37 -14.27
N ARG A 239 -30.19 8.03 -14.17
CA ARG A 239 -29.92 7.16 -15.33
C ARG A 239 -31.04 7.24 -16.36
N MET A 240 -32.28 7.20 -15.90
CA MET A 240 -33.44 7.36 -16.79
C MET A 240 -33.43 8.72 -17.47
N ARG A 241 -33.14 9.78 -16.71
CA ARG A 241 -33.07 11.13 -17.25
C ARG A 241 -32.01 11.25 -18.33
N LEU A 242 -30.80 10.74 -18.07
CA LEU A 242 -29.72 10.73 -19.06
C LEU A 242 -30.07 9.94 -20.32
N LEU A 243 -30.70 8.76 -20.19
CA LEU A 243 -31.09 7.97 -21.36
C LEU A 243 -32.11 8.70 -22.24
N ILE A 244 -33.08 9.38 -21.65
CA ILE A 244 -34.11 10.12 -22.38
C ILE A 244 -33.49 11.34 -23.06
N ASP A 245 -32.82 12.21 -22.28
CA ASP A 245 -32.30 13.48 -22.79
C ASP A 245 -31.21 13.26 -23.83
N ILE A 246 -30.24 12.40 -23.54
CA ILE A 246 -29.16 12.09 -24.49
C ILE A 246 -29.69 11.29 -25.67
N GLY A 247 -30.70 10.43 -25.49
CA GLY A 247 -31.35 9.71 -26.58
C GLY A 247 -31.98 10.67 -27.60
N ASN A 248 -32.82 11.59 -27.11
CA ASN A 248 -33.45 12.63 -27.94
C ASN A 248 -32.39 13.50 -28.63
N PHE A 249 -31.30 13.81 -27.93
CA PHE A 249 -30.20 14.59 -28.48
C PHE A 249 -29.45 13.86 -29.60
N ILE A 250 -29.21 12.54 -29.46
CA ILE A 250 -28.59 11.73 -30.51
C ILE A 250 -29.45 11.75 -31.78
N ASP A 251 -30.77 11.60 -31.65
CA ASP A 251 -31.69 11.67 -32.79
C ASP A 251 -31.57 13.02 -33.50
N HIS A 252 -31.47 14.11 -32.74
CA HIS A 252 -31.27 15.45 -33.29
C HIS A 252 -29.90 15.61 -33.98
N LEU A 253 -28.81 15.10 -33.39
CA LEU A 253 -27.48 15.13 -34.01
C LEU A 253 -27.48 14.41 -35.36
N ILE A 254 -28.12 13.25 -35.44
CA ILE A 254 -28.19 12.47 -36.68
C ILE A 254 -28.98 13.23 -37.75
N ALA A 255 -30.06 13.91 -37.37
CA ALA A 255 -30.93 14.64 -38.29
C ALA A 255 -30.30 15.96 -38.83
N TYR A 256 -29.62 16.73 -37.97
CA TYR A 256 -29.21 18.10 -38.31
C TYR A 256 -27.69 18.35 -38.30
N HIS A 257 -26.89 17.48 -37.66
CA HIS A 257 -25.45 17.66 -37.47
C HIS A 257 -24.68 16.34 -37.65
N SER A 258 -25.00 15.59 -38.72
CA SER A 258 -24.41 14.28 -38.99
C SER A 258 -22.89 14.31 -39.20
N ASP A 259 -22.33 15.49 -39.46
CA ASP A 259 -20.90 15.77 -39.63
C ASP A 259 -20.14 15.90 -38.29
N ASP A 260 -20.82 16.19 -37.18
CA ASP A 260 -20.22 16.30 -35.84
C ASP A 260 -20.02 14.92 -35.17
N ALA A 261 -19.10 14.14 -35.75
CA ALA A 261 -18.77 12.79 -35.28
C ALA A 261 -18.22 12.77 -33.84
N SER A 262 -17.59 13.87 -33.39
CA SER A 262 -17.02 13.99 -32.04
C SER A 262 -18.12 14.04 -30.99
N SER A 263 -19.12 14.91 -31.17
CA SER A 263 -20.27 15.00 -30.26
C SER A 263 -21.10 13.72 -30.26
N ILE A 264 -21.35 13.13 -31.44
CA ILE A 264 -22.07 11.85 -31.56
C ILE A 264 -21.36 10.75 -30.74
N LYS A 265 -20.04 10.65 -30.85
CA LYS A 265 -19.24 9.65 -30.12
C LYS A 265 -19.36 9.82 -28.61
N ILE A 266 -19.34 11.05 -28.08
CA ILE A 266 -19.48 11.27 -26.63
C ILE A 266 -20.93 11.02 -26.18
N ALA A 267 -21.93 11.46 -26.95
CA ALA A 267 -23.33 11.20 -26.63
C ALA A 267 -23.62 9.68 -26.53
N LEU A 268 -23.13 8.88 -27.48
CA LEU A 268 -23.23 7.42 -27.42
C LEU A 268 -22.51 6.81 -26.21
N LYS A 269 -21.38 7.38 -25.80
CA LYS A 269 -20.70 6.97 -24.56
C LYS A 269 -21.55 7.26 -23.33
N ILE A 270 -22.15 8.44 -23.22
CA ILE A 270 -23.04 8.77 -22.08
C ILE A 270 -24.25 7.83 -22.05
N TYR A 271 -24.82 7.53 -23.21
CA TYR A 271 -25.96 6.62 -23.34
C TYR A 271 -25.61 5.19 -22.88
N SER A 272 -24.47 4.65 -23.34
CA SER A 272 -23.98 3.32 -22.90
C SER A 272 -23.56 3.29 -21.42
N LEU A 273 -22.97 4.38 -20.90
CA LEU A 273 -22.66 4.51 -19.47
C LEU A 273 -23.92 4.44 -18.62
N SER A 274 -24.95 5.19 -18.99
CA SER A 274 -26.20 5.28 -18.21
C SER A 274 -26.89 3.92 -18.05
N SER A 275 -26.74 3.04 -19.04
CA SER A 275 -27.32 1.69 -19.05
C SER A 275 -26.45 0.62 -18.39
N MET A 276 -25.13 0.62 -18.64
CA MET A 276 -24.25 -0.52 -18.28
C MET A 276 -23.25 -0.23 -17.16
N TYR A 277 -22.98 1.04 -16.83
CA TYR A 277 -21.92 1.39 -15.88
C TYR A 277 -22.43 1.52 -14.44
N TYR A 278 -21.76 0.85 -13.50
CA TYR A 278 -22.11 0.81 -12.08
C TYR A 278 -20.98 1.25 -11.14
N GLY A 279 -20.04 2.08 -11.64
CA GLY A 279 -18.95 2.66 -10.83
C GLY A 279 -17.55 2.18 -11.20
N ILE A 280 -17.43 1.07 -11.93
CA ILE A 280 -16.14 0.59 -12.43
C ILE A 280 -16.27 0.01 -13.85
N PHE A 281 -15.23 0.22 -14.65
CA PHE A 281 -15.12 -0.36 -15.98
C PHE A 281 -14.56 -1.78 -15.91
N GLU A 282 -15.15 -2.70 -16.66
CA GLU A 282 -14.72 -4.11 -16.74
C GLU A 282 -13.23 -4.25 -17.06
N GLN A 283 -12.71 -3.42 -17.97
CA GLN A 283 -11.30 -3.40 -18.34
C GLN A 283 -10.38 -3.09 -17.13
N ASN A 284 -10.83 -2.21 -16.23
CA ASN A 284 -10.09 -1.86 -15.03
C ASN A 284 -10.10 -3.03 -14.03
N ILE A 285 -11.25 -3.70 -13.85
CA ILE A 285 -11.35 -4.91 -13.01
C ILE A 285 -10.37 -5.98 -13.51
N ASN A 286 -10.38 -6.27 -14.81
CA ASN A 286 -9.51 -7.29 -15.42
C ASN A 286 -8.03 -6.98 -15.23
N LYS A 287 -7.65 -5.70 -15.38
CA LYS A 287 -6.28 -5.24 -15.11
C LYS A 287 -5.90 -5.44 -13.64
N LEU A 288 -6.75 -5.00 -12.72
CA LEU A 288 -6.51 -5.16 -11.27
C LEU A 288 -6.38 -6.64 -10.87
N PHE A 289 -7.18 -7.54 -11.47
CA PHE A 289 -7.04 -8.98 -11.26
C PHE A 289 -5.72 -9.54 -11.79
N SER A 290 -5.31 -9.14 -12.99
CA SER A 290 -4.02 -9.53 -13.57
C SER A 290 -2.85 -9.11 -12.68
N ASP A 291 -2.88 -7.86 -12.20
CA ASP A 291 -1.86 -7.32 -11.30
C ASP A 291 -1.84 -8.08 -9.97
N LEU A 292 -3.01 -8.36 -9.39
CA LEU A 292 -3.10 -9.16 -8.16
C LEU A 292 -2.62 -10.58 -8.35
N ASN A 293 -2.90 -11.24 -9.47
CA ASN A 293 -2.38 -12.57 -9.73
C ASN A 293 -0.85 -12.56 -9.82
N THR A 294 -0.28 -11.54 -10.46
CA THR A 294 1.18 -11.36 -10.54
C THR A 294 1.79 -11.19 -9.15
N ILE A 295 1.23 -10.32 -8.32
CA ILE A 295 1.67 -10.11 -6.93
C ILE A 295 1.49 -11.39 -6.10
N LYS A 296 0.38 -12.10 -6.27
CA LYS A 296 0.12 -13.37 -5.60
C LYS A 296 1.23 -14.37 -5.89
N HIS A 297 1.66 -14.48 -7.15
CA HIS A 297 2.73 -15.39 -7.56
C HIS A 297 4.08 -14.99 -6.96
N LEU A 298 4.40 -13.70 -6.90
CA LEU A 298 5.64 -13.17 -6.33
C LEU A 298 5.74 -13.40 -4.81
N TYR A 299 4.64 -13.21 -4.08
CA TYR A 299 4.61 -13.27 -2.61
C TYR A 299 4.01 -14.57 -2.06
N LYS A 300 3.83 -15.60 -2.90
CA LYS A 300 3.33 -16.90 -2.44
C LYS A 300 4.38 -17.60 -1.60
N ASN A 301 4.15 -17.69 -0.30
CA ASN A 301 4.91 -18.59 0.55
C ASN A 301 4.48 -20.04 0.28
N LYS A 302 5.30 -20.81 -0.45
CA LYS A 302 5.00 -22.22 -0.79
C LYS A 302 5.25 -23.20 0.37
N LEU A 303 5.92 -22.76 1.44
CA LEU A 303 6.33 -23.60 2.57
C LEU A 303 5.29 -23.65 3.69
N TYR A 304 4.46 -22.62 3.84
CA TYR A 304 3.37 -22.54 4.80
C TYR A 304 2.01 -22.57 4.08
N ASN A 305 0.94 -22.84 4.83
CA ASN A 305 -0.42 -22.95 4.31
C ASN A 305 -0.78 -21.77 3.38
N THR A 306 -1.36 -22.05 2.21
CA THR A 306 -1.34 -21.18 1.01
C THR A 306 -2.09 -19.84 1.12
N GLN A 307 -2.62 -19.50 2.29
CA GLN A 307 -3.43 -18.32 2.53
C GLN A 307 -2.72 -17.21 3.34
N GLN A 308 -1.49 -17.45 3.79
CA GLN A 308 -0.72 -16.42 4.49
C GLN A 308 -0.12 -15.44 3.47
N HIS A 309 -0.75 -14.27 3.36
CA HIS A 309 -0.29 -13.19 2.50
C HIS A 309 0.03 -11.93 3.32
N PRO A 310 0.91 -11.04 2.79
CA PRO A 310 1.13 -9.73 3.39
C PRO A 310 -0.18 -8.93 3.46
N ARG A 311 -0.33 -8.09 4.50
CA ARG A 311 -1.52 -7.24 4.71
C ARG A 311 -1.95 -6.47 3.45
N PHE A 312 -0.99 -5.85 2.74
CA PHE A 312 -1.29 -5.04 1.54
C PHE A 312 -1.98 -5.86 0.45
N PHE A 313 -1.58 -7.11 0.25
CA PHE A 313 -2.16 -8.00 -0.75
C PHE A 313 -3.60 -8.37 -0.35
N ILE A 314 -3.82 -8.65 0.93
CA ILE A 314 -5.16 -9.00 1.42
C ILE A 314 -6.11 -7.81 1.28
N ILE A 315 -5.67 -6.59 1.62
CA ILE A 315 -6.46 -5.37 1.43
C ILE A 315 -6.82 -5.16 -0.04
N GLN A 316 -5.86 -5.29 -0.96
CA GLN A 316 -6.13 -5.16 -2.39
C GLN A 316 -7.10 -6.25 -2.90
N ARG A 317 -6.98 -7.50 -2.42
CA ARG A 317 -7.96 -8.56 -2.74
C ARG A 317 -9.36 -8.23 -2.26
N ILE A 318 -9.49 -7.71 -1.05
CA ILE A 318 -10.79 -7.28 -0.49
C ILE A 318 -11.38 -6.15 -1.33
N ALA A 319 -10.58 -5.15 -1.70
CA ALA A 319 -11.02 -4.05 -2.56
C ALA A 319 -11.54 -4.54 -3.92
N ILE A 320 -10.82 -5.44 -4.61
CA ILE A 320 -11.32 -6.03 -5.86
C ILE A 320 -12.59 -6.84 -5.65
N GLN A 321 -12.68 -7.61 -4.55
CA GLN A 321 -13.88 -8.40 -4.28
C GLN A 321 -15.12 -7.52 -4.13
N ILE A 322 -15.00 -6.35 -3.51
CA ILE A 322 -16.08 -5.35 -3.42
C ILE A 322 -16.47 -4.86 -4.81
N GLU A 323 -15.49 -4.47 -5.63
CA GLU A 323 -15.75 -3.99 -7.00
C GLU A 323 -16.41 -5.06 -7.91
N VAL A 324 -16.11 -6.34 -7.70
CA VAL A 324 -16.76 -7.44 -8.43
C VAL A 324 -18.19 -7.69 -7.95
N ILE A 325 -18.43 -7.61 -6.65
CA ILE A 325 -19.78 -7.73 -6.09
C ILE A 325 -20.67 -6.61 -6.63
N ASP A 326 -20.14 -5.39 -6.79
CA ASP A 326 -20.87 -4.26 -7.37
C ASP A 326 -21.19 -4.44 -8.87
N PHE A 327 -20.43 -5.29 -9.58
CA PHE A 327 -20.58 -5.54 -11.01
C PHE A 327 -21.62 -6.63 -11.35
N CYS A 328 -21.90 -7.58 -10.44
CA CYS A 328 -22.81 -8.71 -10.67
C CYS A 328 -24.30 -8.40 -10.43
#